data_AF-A0A497IZ90-F1
#
_entry.id   AF-A0A497IZ90-F1
#
_cell.length_a   1.000
_cell.length_b   1.000
_cell.length_c   1.000
_cell.angle_alpha   90.00
_cell.angle_beta   90.00
_cell.angle_gamma   90.00
#
_symmetry.space_group_name_H-M   'P 1'
#
loop_
_entity.id
_entity.type
_entity.pdbx_description
1 polymer ?
#
loop_
_entity_poly.entity_id
_entity_poly.type
_entity_poly.pdbx_seq_one_letter_code
_entity_poly.pdbx_strand_id
1 'polypeptide(L)'
;MMDPRTKEPLSTDALTVLFPKECVRQEASKERRIEIPEEVREQYIRIGRPTPLYRAKRLEEYLKTPAKIFFKREDVTPTGSHKLNTALA
;
A
#
# COMPACT_ATOMS: atom_id res chain seq x y z
N MET A 1 -12.38 14.12 -3.51
CA MET A 1 -13.77 13.68 -3.22
C MET A 1 -14.71 14.83 -3.54
N MET A 2 -15.90 14.56 -4.11
CA MET A 2 -16.89 15.59 -4.47
C MET A 2 -17.97 15.66 -3.41
N ASP A 3 -18.45 16.86 -3.06
CA ASP A 3 -19.64 17.00 -2.23
C ASP A 3 -20.87 16.58 -3.07
N PRO A 4 -21.66 15.59 -2.64
CA PRO A 4 -22.79 15.10 -3.43
C PRO A 4 -23.92 16.13 -3.58
N ARG A 5 -23.96 17.16 -2.73
CA ARG A 5 -24.98 18.22 -2.75
C ARG A 5 -24.59 19.34 -3.72
N THR A 6 -23.35 19.82 -3.63
CA THR A 6 -22.87 20.95 -4.45
C THR A 6 -22.21 20.51 -5.75
N LYS A 7 -21.78 19.25 -5.85
CA LYS A 7 -20.95 18.70 -6.93
C LYS A 7 -19.62 19.43 -7.10
N GLU A 8 -19.13 20.07 -6.05
CA GLU A 8 -17.83 20.72 -6.02
C GLU A 8 -16.82 19.86 -5.24
N PRO A 9 -15.50 20.03 -5.48
CA PRO A 9 -14.48 19.37 -4.66
C PRO A 9 -14.62 19.76 -3.18
N LEU A 10 -14.58 18.77 -2.30
CA LEU A 10 -14.55 19.02 -0.86
C LEU A 10 -13.25 19.72 -0.46
N SER A 11 -13.34 20.68 0.45
CA SER A 11 -12.17 21.28 1.08
C SER A 11 -11.43 20.25 1.95
N THR A 12 -10.13 20.47 2.15
CA THR A 12 -9.31 19.64 3.04
C THR A 12 -9.89 19.60 4.46
N ASP A 13 -10.41 20.73 4.95
CA ASP A 13 -11.01 20.82 6.29
C ASP A 13 -12.24 19.93 6.40
N ALA A 14 -13.09 19.90 5.38
CA ALA A 14 -14.25 19.01 5.34
C ALA A 14 -13.84 17.52 5.34
N LEU A 15 -12.71 17.17 4.72
CA LEU A 15 -12.19 15.79 4.72
C LEU A 15 -11.66 15.35 6.07
N THR A 16 -11.07 16.27 6.85
CA THR A 16 -10.53 15.94 8.19
C THR A 16 -11.59 15.56 9.22
N VAL A 17 -12.88 15.79 8.93
CA VAL A 17 -13.99 15.29 9.75
C VAL A 17 -14.14 13.77 9.64
N LEU A 18 -13.80 13.20 8.47
CA LEU A 18 -14.01 11.78 8.16
C LEU A 18 -12.71 10.97 8.21
N PHE A 19 -11.59 11.59 7.88
CA PHE A 19 -10.32 10.91 7.71
C PHE A 19 -9.25 11.48 8.66
N PRO A 20 -8.26 10.65 9.08
CA PRO A 20 -7.12 11.15 9.83
C PRO A 20 -6.42 12.30 9.09
N LYS A 21 -6.01 13.32 9.85
CA LYS A 21 -5.38 14.53 9.29
C LYS A 21 -4.17 14.21 8.41
N GLU A 22 -3.37 13.22 8.82
CA GLU A 22 -2.19 12.80 8.09
C GLU A 22 -2.55 12.16 6.74
N CYS A 23 -3.58 11.32 6.68
CA CYS A 23 -4.08 10.77 5.41
C CYS A 23 -4.56 11.89 4.46
N VAL A 24 -5.28 12.88 4.98
CA VAL A 24 -5.73 14.05 4.18
C VAL A 24 -4.53 14.87 3.68
N ARG A 25 -3.51 15.06 4.53
CA ARG A 25 -2.27 15.75 4.16
C ARG A 25 -1.53 15.02 3.05
N GLN A 26 -1.40 13.70 3.14
CA GLN A 26 -0.71 12.89 2.14
C GLN A 26 -1.47 12.85 0.81
N GLU A 27 -2.81 12.77 0.84
CA GLU A 27 -3.66 12.83 -0.36
C GLU A 27 -3.51 14.16 -1.11
N ALA A 28 -3.36 15.28 -0.39
CA ALA A 28 -3.14 16.60 -0.98
C ALA A 28 -1.67 16.91 -1.33
N SER A 29 -0.73 16.03 -0.96
CA SER A 29 0.70 16.28 -1.12
C SER A 29 1.14 16.21 -2.58
N LYS A 30 2.09 17.08 -2.96
CA LYS A 30 2.75 17.08 -4.27
C LYS A 30 4.15 16.47 -4.22
N GLU A 31 4.59 16.03 -3.05
CA GLU A 31 5.90 15.45 -2.87
C GLU A 31 5.98 14.07 -3.53
N ARG A 32 7.09 13.78 -4.22
CA ARG A 32 7.30 12.48 -4.87
C ARG A 32 7.49 11.34 -3.87
N ARG A 33 8.04 11.64 -2.69
CA ARG A 33 8.35 10.67 -1.64
C ARG A 33 8.03 11.30 -0.30
N ILE A 34 7.33 10.55 0.53
CA ILE A 34 7.05 10.88 1.91
C ILE A 34 7.81 9.86 2.76
N GLU A 35 8.56 10.33 3.73
CA GLU A 35 9.31 9.45 4.63
C GLU A 35 8.35 8.62 5.47
N ILE A 36 8.63 7.32 5.61
CA ILE A 36 7.81 6.43 6.44
C ILE A 36 8.23 6.66 7.90
N PRO A 37 7.30 7.05 8.80
CA PRO A 37 7.60 7.23 10.21
C PRO A 37 8.25 5.99 10.82
N GLU A 38 9.19 6.20 11.76
CA GLU A 38 9.96 5.12 12.38
C GLU A 38 9.06 4.04 13.02
N GLU A 39 8.04 4.46 13.76
CA GLU A 39 7.08 3.56 14.40
C GLU A 39 6.36 2.65 13.39
N VAL A 40 5.97 3.20 12.22
CA VAL A 40 5.33 2.43 11.14
C VAL A 40 6.33 1.46 10.50
N ARG A 41 7.58 1.89 10.30
CA ARG A 41 8.66 1.01 9.79
C ARG A 41 8.92 -0.15 10.74
N GLU A 42 8.92 0.08 12.05
CA GLU A 42 9.04 -0.98 13.04
C GLU A 42 7.88 -1.97 12.96
N GLN A 43 6.63 -1.49 12.83
CA GLN A 43 5.49 -2.39 12.66
C GLN A 43 5.60 -3.23 11.38
N TYR A 44 6.07 -2.65 10.27
CA TYR A 44 6.35 -3.40 9.05
C TYR A 44 7.36 -4.53 9.26
N ILE A 45 8.43 -4.28 10.03
CA ILE A 45 9.41 -5.33 10.36
C ILE A 45 8.74 -6.43 11.19
N ARG A 46 7.94 -6.06 12.20
CA ARG A 46 7.24 -7.01 13.08
C ARG A 46 6.25 -7.90 12.33
N ILE A 47 5.58 -7.40 11.29
CA ILE A 47 4.67 -8.20 10.44
C ILE A 47 5.37 -8.97 9.31
N GLY A 48 6.71 -8.98 9.26
CA GLY A 48 7.48 -9.79 8.33
C GLY A 48 7.80 -9.12 6.99
N ARG A 49 7.85 -7.79 6.91
CA ARG A 49 8.42 -7.08 5.75
C ARG A 49 9.96 -7.02 5.85
N PRO A 50 10.70 -7.03 4.72
CA PRO A 50 10.23 -7.15 3.34
C PRO A 50 9.80 -8.58 3.01
N THR A 51 8.71 -8.71 2.26
CA THR A 51 8.21 -9.99 1.75
C THR A 51 9.12 -10.56 0.66
N PRO A 52 9.23 -11.89 0.50
CA PRO A 52 10.11 -12.49 -0.50
C PRO A 52 9.63 -12.23 -1.94
N LEU A 53 10.60 -12.16 -2.85
CA LEU A 53 10.37 -12.20 -4.29
C LEU A 53 10.69 -13.62 -4.79
N TYR A 54 9.66 -14.36 -5.19
CA TYR A 54 9.78 -15.77 -5.52
C TYR A 54 9.79 -16.00 -7.03
N ARG A 55 10.77 -16.75 -7.57
CA ARG A 55 10.80 -17.13 -8.98
C ARG A 55 10.06 -18.44 -9.24
N ALA A 56 9.07 -18.41 -10.12
CA ALA A 56 8.18 -19.54 -10.38
C ALA A 56 8.70 -20.50 -11.46
N LYS A 57 9.88 -21.11 -11.27
CA LYS A 57 10.52 -21.99 -12.28
C LYS A 57 9.60 -23.09 -12.83
N ARG A 58 8.83 -23.74 -11.96
CA ARG A 58 7.88 -24.79 -12.38
C ARG A 58 6.76 -24.25 -13.28
N LEU A 59 6.33 -23.01 -13.06
CA LEU A 59 5.35 -22.35 -13.92
C LEU A 59 5.98 -21.95 -15.26
N GLU A 60 7.22 -21.46 -15.24
CA GLU A 60 8.01 -21.19 -16.45
C GLU A 60 8.12 -22.45 -17.33
N GLU A 61 8.47 -23.59 -16.72
CA GLU A 61 8.56 -24.91 -17.37
C GLU A 61 7.21 -25.38 -17.92
N TYR A 62 6.15 -25.30 -17.12
CA TYR A 62 4.80 -25.70 -17.53
C TYR A 62 4.29 -24.89 -18.73
N LEU A 63 4.53 -23.59 -18.75
CA LEU A 63 4.12 -22.69 -19.83
C LEU A 63 5.07 -22.73 -21.04
N LYS A 64 6.21 -23.43 -20.95
CA LYS A 64 7.27 -23.45 -21.97
C LYS A 64 7.69 -22.04 -22.40
N THR A 65 7.74 -21.10 -21.45
CA THR A 65 8.05 -19.70 -21.73
C THR A 65 9.54 -19.40 -21.51
N PRO A 66 10.17 -18.58 -22.36
CA PRO A 66 11.50 -18.05 -22.08
C PRO A 66 11.45 -16.92 -21.03
N ALA A 67 10.27 -16.40 -20.70
CA ALA A 67 10.10 -15.36 -19.71
C ALA A 67 10.41 -15.87 -18.29
N LYS A 68 10.97 -14.98 -17.46
CA LYS A 68 11.16 -15.24 -16.02
C LYS A 68 9.96 -14.72 -15.26
N ILE A 69 9.30 -15.55 -14.47
CA ILE A 69 8.09 -15.20 -13.74
C ILE A 69 8.42 -15.05 -12.26
N PHE A 70 8.15 -13.88 -11.69
CA PHE A 70 8.39 -13.59 -10.28
C PHE A 70 7.09 -13.17 -9.58
N PHE A 71 6.87 -13.71 -8.38
CA PHE A 71 5.78 -13.32 -7.50
C PHE A 71 6.34 -12.53 -6.32
N LYS A 72 5.84 -11.32 -6.12
CA LYS A 72 6.04 -10.58 -4.86
C LYS A 72 5.03 -11.12 -3.84
N ARG A 73 5.52 -11.86 -2.85
CA ARG A 73 4.69 -12.68 -1.95
C ARG A 73 4.08 -11.87 -0.81
N GLU A 74 3.17 -10.95 -1.11
CA GLU A 74 2.45 -10.16 -0.09
C GLU A 74 1.48 -11.01 0.76
N ASP A 75 1.20 -12.24 0.32
CA ASP A 75 0.40 -13.25 0.99
C ASP A 75 1.05 -13.85 2.25
N VAL A 76 2.34 -13.58 2.50
CA VAL A 76 3.06 -14.16 3.66
C VAL A 76 2.95 -13.32 4.94
N THR A 77 2.33 -12.14 4.88
CA THR A 77 2.08 -11.34 6.09
C THR A 77 0.97 -12.00 6.94
N PRO A 78 0.83 -11.67 8.24
CA PRO A 78 -0.11 -12.35 9.14
C PRO A 78 -1.58 -12.36 8.69
N THR A 79 -2.01 -11.41 7.87
CA THR A 79 -3.39 -11.35 7.33
C THR A 79 -3.54 -12.00 5.95
N GLY A 80 -2.47 -12.57 5.41
CA GLY A 80 -2.49 -13.23 4.12
C GLY A 80 -2.63 -12.28 2.92
N SER A 81 -2.43 -10.96 3.10
CA SER A 81 -2.56 -10.00 1.99
C SER A 81 -1.78 -8.70 2.22
N HIS A 82 -1.68 -7.87 1.18
CA HIS A 82 -1.01 -6.56 1.23
C HIS A 82 -1.77 -5.49 2.05
N LYS A 83 -2.98 -5.78 2.56
CA LYS A 83 -3.85 -4.78 3.20
C LYS A 83 -3.21 -4.12 4.43
N LEU A 84 -2.34 -4.84 5.14
CA LEU A 84 -1.60 -4.29 6.28
C LEU A 84 -0.64 -3.16 5.90
N ASN A 85 -0.24 -3.05 4.63
CA ASN A 85 0.67 -1.99 4.17
C ASN A 85 0.02 -0.60 4.26
N THR A 86 -1.30 -0.50 4.26
CA THR A 86 -1.99 0.78 4.45
C THR A 86 -2.68 0.84 5.80
N ALA A 87 -3.20 -0.28 6.31
CA ALA A 87 -3.92 -0.29 7.58
C ALA A 87 -3.05 0.04 8.81
N LEU A 88 -1.71 -0.14 8.73
CA LEU A 88 -0.77 0.21 9.80
C LEU A 88 -0.29 1.67 9.75
N ALA A 89 -0.53 2.38 8.65
CA ALA A 89 -0.03 3.74 8.39
C ALA A 89 -1.17 4.75 8.52
#